data_AF-A0A8H4JBE1-F1
#
_entry.id   AF-A0A8H4JBE1-F1
#
_cell.length_a   1.000
_cell.length_b   1.000
_cell.length_c   1.000
_cell.angle_alpha   90.00
_cell.angle_beta   90.00
_cell.angle_gamma   90.00
#
_symmetry.space_group_name_H-M   'P 1'
#
loop_
_entity.id
_entity.type
_entity.pdbx_description
1 polymer ?
#
loop_
_entity_poly.entity_id
_entity_poly.type
_entity_poly.pdbx_seq_one_letter_code
_entity_poly.pdbx_strand_id
1 'polypeptide(L)'
;MDITKFVVQGRDQALLYGDYSTYHKSLSKKLLSCRKKLNIATKNRGKFHDHDKVTAEKIAENHEYVHLLLLTSERAWAHTMSMKSGHTSDTKGITGRTRSHIASRLTKATRAADELVEALSQTDVSGASQTDLLEAIAYASLIRGTAAFEKQSWEPSLRNYATARVIYSALATATNGDLYKDLLTETIDPSIRYAAYQLQTPRTVPIPIIARKAFPQSDSNLVKQINDIDPTILKSDEAKAKDGIASAEGAPKTLTWRSREVNIEDAQIAMAWGAVLAAKDRLAKDLAEPKGRGPYELAGAYDEILMLSQDAVDATKQAIDEMRAEGVEQGDARMQSLQITRTAVNFETISWRIGRSRALTGEHDGAPEEYNVPRKRKGKPAPEAAKPVKEIPTGKKLAKLKEKVALYDGILQNIESITELPGVANDQGLAEQIAAYVKYFEALKALAIARSHAISSNLAAALALINHADGLVDESQSNLSSSDGTSNRTPLNLTVSAEDVEYLQTLLNGELQRHRAIVHADTLRKNHELCTSDAVKQPLIGSLHQYPVGGVNLSHIVEFPPKLATIPVKPIFLDVAWNYIDYPNKAPKQQQQQQQAAAAAPAQADTPERTESPAPAKRGWFGFGRS
;
A
#
# COMPACT_ATOMS: atom_id res chain seq x y z
N MET A 1 8.66 20.53 44.78
CA MET A 1 8.19 21.94 44.80
C MET A 1 7.37 22.31 43.55
N ASP A 2 7.20 21.39 42.59
CA ASP A 2 6.21 21.42 41.49
C ASP A 2 6.06 22.81 40.84
N ILE A 3 7.19 23.42 40.50
CA ILE A 3 7.29 24.83 40.08
C ILE A 3 6.47 25.04 38.81
N THR A 4 6.68 24.15 37.86
CA THR A 4 6.11 24.20 36.52
C THR A 4 4.60 23.97 36.55
N LYS A 5 4.16 22.96 37.31
CA LYS A 5 2.76 22.67 37.56
C LYS A 5 2.06 23.85 38.24
N PHE A 6 2.67 24.48 39.24
CA PHE A 6 2.11 25.67 39.89
C PHE A 6 1.90 26.83 38.90
N VAL A 7 2.88 27.06 38.01
CA VAL A 7 2.81 28.11 37.00
C VAL A 7 1.75 27.80 35.95
N VAL A 8 1.79 26.61 35.35
CA VAL A 8 0.87 26.19 34.27
C VAL A 8 -0.57 26.17 34.77
N GLN A 9 -0.86 25.50 35.88
CA GLN A 9 -2.21 25.51 36.48
C GLN A 9 -2.68 26.92 36.84
N GLY A 10 -1.76 27.77 37.30
CA GLY A 10 -2.05 29.17 37.59
C GLY A 10 -2.44 29.97 36.35
N ARG A 11 -1.80 29.70 35.21
CA ARG A 11 -2.10 30.31 33.91
C ARG A 11 -3.43 29.79 33.39
N ASP A 12 -3.63 28.47 33.37
CA ASP A 12 -4.85 27.84 32.85
C ASP A 12 -6.08 28.31 33.60
N GLN A 13 -6.05 28.32 34.94
CA GLN A 13 -7.17 28.77 35.76
C GLN A 13 -7.55 30.24 35.48
N ALA A 14 -6.57 31.08 35.16
CA ALA A 14 -6.81 32.50 34.93
C ALA A 14 -7.19 32.82 33.48
N LEU A 15 -6.70 32.04 32.52
CA LEU A 15 -6.95 32.20 31.08
C LEU A 15 -8.22 31.47 30.62
N LEU A 16 -8.73 30.50 31.39
CA LEU A 16 -9.95 29.75 31.06
C LEU A 16 -11.20 30.65 30.97
N TYR A 17 -11.33 31.62 31.89
CA TYR A 17 -12.48 32.52 31.97
C TYR A 17 -12.11 34.01 31.95
N GLY A 18 -10.84 34.33 31.66
CA GLY A 18 -10.34 35.70 31.72
C GLY A 18 -9.11 35.93 30.86
N ASP A 19 -8.49 37.09 31.04
CA ASP A 19 -7.34 37.55 30.28
C ASP A 19 -6.06 37.63 31.15
N TYR A 20 -4.93 37.93 30.51
CA TYR A 20 -3.67 38.24 31.20
C TYR A 20 -3.79 39.38 32.22
N SER A 21 -4.73 40.32 32.02
CA SER A 21 -4.97 41.42 32.96
C SER A 21 -5.59 40.93 34.28
N THR A 22 -6.53 39.98 34.21
CA THR A 22 -7.12 39.31 35.37
C THR A 22 -6.11 38.42 36.06
N TYR A 23 -5.26 37.72 35.30
CA TYR A 23 -4.16 36.94 35.86
C TYR A 23 -3.19 37.83 36.65
N HIS A 24 -2.76 38.96 36.09
CA HIS A 24 -1.90 39.93 36.77
C HIS A 24 -2.50 40.45 38.10
N LYS A 25 -3.81 40.75 38.12
CA LYS A 25 -4.52 41.18 39.34
C LYS A 25 -4.58 40.05 40.38
N SER A 26 -4.87 38.82 39.95
CA SER A 26 -4.90 37.63 40.81
C SER A 26 -3.54 37.37 41.45
N LEU A 27 -2.48 37.38 40.64
CA LEU A 27 -1.10 37.23 41.11
C LEU A 27 -0.68 38.32 42.09
N SER A 28 -1.12 39.57 41.87
CA SER A 28 -0.85 40.67 42.81
C SER A 28 -1.49 40.42 44.19
N LYS A 29 -2.70 39.85 44.23
CA LYS A 29 -3.37 39.45 45.47
C LYS A 29 -2.66 38.25 46.12
N LYS A 30 -2.33 37.21 45.36
CA LYS A 30 -1.58 36.03 45.85
C LYS A 30 -0.21 36.44 46.40
N LEU A 31 0.50 37.33 45.72
CA LEU A 31 1.80 37.86 46.17
C LEU A 31 1.68 38.66 47.47
N LEU A 32 0.61 39.45 47.64
CA LEU A 32 0.34 40.15 48.89
C LEU A 32 0.07 39.16 50.03
N SER A 33 -0.73 38.12 49.78
CA SER A 33 -1.01 37.07 50.78
C SER A 33 0.27 36.32 51.17
N CYS A 34 1.12 35.96 50.21
CA CYS A 34 2.42 35.33 50.47
C CYS A 34 3.33 36.24 51.32
N ARG A 35 3.42 37.53 50.99
CA ARG A 35 4.16 38.51 51.81
C ARG A 35 3.62 38.67 53.22
N LYS A 36 2.30 38.54 53.42
CA LYS A 36 1.69 38.55 54.76
C LYS A 36 2.06 37.29 55.55
N LYS A 37 2.01 36.10 54.93
CA LYS A 37 2.42 34.84 55.55
C LYS A 37 3.88 34.87 56.00
N LEU A 38 4.75 35.45 55.18
CA LEU A 38 6.18 35.60 55.46
C LEU A 38 6.51 36.80 56.37
N ASN A 39 5.51 37.58 56.80
CA ASN A 39 5.69 38.83 57.57
C ASN A 39 6.59 39.89 56.89
N ILE A 40 6.73 39.83 55.56
CA ILE A 40 7.51 40.77 54.73
C ILE A 40 6.62 41.95 54.24
N ALA A 41 5.30 41.84 54.39
CA ALA A 41 4.36 42.83 53.89
C ALA A 41 4.62 44.24 54.48
N THR A 42 4.85 45.21 53.60
CA THR A 42 4.94 46.62 53.98
C THR A 42 3.60 47.08 54.57
N LYS A 43 3.63 47.62 55.79
CA LYS A 43 2.44 48.20 56.44
C LYS A 43 1.91 49.38 55.62
N ASN A 44 0.59 49.56 55.61
CA ASN A 44 -0.03 50.69 54.92
C ASN A 44 0.53 52.02 55.47
N ARG A 45 1.09 52.86 54.58
CA ARG A 45 1.84 54.11 54.92
C ARG A 45 3.14 53.92 55.72
N GLY A 46 3.70 52.71 55.79
CA GLY A 46 5.02 52.46 56.35
C GLY A 46 6.15 52.90 55.40
N LYS A 47 7.35 53.13 55.94
CA LYS A 47 8.55 53.32 55.12
C LYS A 47 8.84 52.04 54.33
N PHE A 48 9.18 52.19 53.05
CA PHE A 48 9.63 51.08 52.23
C PHE A 48 11.02 50.66 52.69
N HIS A 49 11.17 49.39 53.06
CA HIS A 49 12.46 48.75 53.28
C HIS A 49 12.73 47.85 52.10
N ASP A 50 13.95 47.91 51.56
CA ASP A 50 14.35 46.94 50.55
C ASP A 50 14.35 45.55 51.18
N HIS A 51 13.77 44.59 50.49
CA HIS A 51 13.66 43.23 51.04
C HIS A 51 14.98 42.51 50.83
N ASP A 52 15.50 41.86 51.88
CA ASP A 52 16.69 41.04 51.77
C ASP A 52 16.52 39.99 50.67
N LYS A 53 17.61 39.72 49.93
CA LYS A 53 17.64 38.65 48.94
C LYS A 53 17.23 37.33 49.58
N VAL A 54 16.49 36.51 48.82
CA VAL A 54 16.10 35.17 49.24
C VAL A 54 17.34 34.30 49.23
N THR A 55 17.73 33.77 50.39
CA THR A 55 18.87 32.84 50.55
C THR A 55 18.39 31.40 50.62
N ALA A 56 19.29 30.44 50.35
CA ALA A 56 18.97 29.01 50.39
C ALA A 56 18.44 28.55 51.78
N GLU A 57 18.97 29.11 52.86
CA GLU A 57 18.53 28.83 54.24
C GLU A 57 17.05 29.20 54.47
N LYS A 58 16.62 30.35 53.96
CA LYS A 58 15.22 30.80 54.06
C LYS A 58 14.27 29.88 53.30
N ILE A 59 14.73 29.29 52.19
CA ILE A 59 13.93 28.32 51.42
C ILE A 59 13.76 27.02 52.21
N ALA A 60 14.81 26.54 52.87
CA ALA A 60 14.74 25.35 53.72
C ALA A 60 13.82 25.55 54.92
N GLU A 61 13.80 26.75 55.51
CA GLU A 61 12.88 27.09 56.59
C GLU A 61 11.42 27.17 56.12
N ASN A 62 11.17 27.78 54.96
CA ASN A 62 9.81 27.96 54.45
C ASN A 62 9.74 27.97 52.91
N HIS A 63 9.04 26.98 52.36
CA HIS A 63 8.83 26.85 50.91
C HIS A 63 8.02 28.01 50.30
N GLU A 64 7.31 28.82 51.09
CA GLU A 64 6.62 30.02 50.60
C GLU A 64 7.58 31.07 50.00
N TYR A 65 8.87 31.05 50.33
CA TYR A 65 9.89 31.89 49.67
C TYR A 65 10.06 31.54 48.19
N VAL A 66 9.88 30.27 47.80
CA VAL A 66 9.87 29.86 46.40
C VAL A 66 8.64 30.41 45.68
N HIS A 67 7.45 30.30 46.29
CA HIS A 67 6.24 30.91 45.76
C HIS A 67 6.34 32.43 45.65
N LEU A 68 7.05 33.10 46.57
CA LEU A 68 7.29 34.55 46.50
C LEU A 68 8.03 34.96 45.23
N LEU A 69 9.12 34.24 44.88
CA LEU A 69 9.90 34.49 43.67
C LEU A 69 9.11 34.14 42.41
N LEU A 70 8.43 32.99 42.39
CA LEU A 70 7.59 32.56 41.27
C LEU A 70 6.45 33.54 41.00
N LEU A 71 5.70 33.95 42.03
CA LEU A 71 4.62 34.93 41.89
C LEU A 71 5.15 36.30 41.45
N THR A 72 6.38 36.66 41.83
CA THR A 72 7.02 37.91 41.39
C THR A 72 7.38 37.86 39.91
N SER A 73 7.95 36.74 39.44
CA SER A 73 8.25 36.48 38.04
C SER A 73 6.97 36.44 37.19
N GLU A 74 6.00 35.59 37.55
CA GLU A 74 4.75 35.43 36.82
C GLU A 74 3.94 36.73 36.77
N ARG A 75 3.96 37.55 37.83
CA ARG A 75 3.27 38.85 37.78
C ARG A 75 3.91 39.76 36.75
N ALA A 76 5.24 39.82 36.68
CA ALA A 76 5.93 40.62 35.69
C ALA A 76 5.67 40.09 34.27
N TRP A 77 5.66 38.77 34.07
CA TRP A 77 5.30 38.10 32.83
C TRP A 77 3.83 38.38 32.41
N ALA A 78 2.86 38.20 33.30
CA ALA A 78 1.45 38.46 33.04
C ALA A 78 1.18 39.93 32.64
N HIS A 79 1.89 40.88 33.25
CA HIS A 79 1.81 42.28 32.86
C HIS A 79 2.31 42.48 31.42
N THR A 80 3.41 41.82 31.03
CA THR A 80 3.94 41.90 29.66
C THR A 80 2.97 41.32 28.64
N MET A 81 2.37 40.17 28.96
CA MET A 81 1.41 39.53 28.07
C MET A 81 0.11 40.33 27.96
N SER A 82 -0.36 40.95 29.04
CA SER A 82 -1.50 41.88 29.00
C SER A 82 -1.23 43.13 28.16
N MET A 83 0.01 43.64 28.18
CA MET A 83 0.38 44.75 27.32
C MET A 83 0.45 44.31 25.85
N LYS A 84 1.00 43.12 25.58
CA LYS A 84 1.08 42.56 24.23
C LYS A 84 -0.31 42.31 23.65
N SER A 85 -1.19 41.64 24.39
CA SER A 85 -2.56 41.33 23.94
C SER A 85 -3.38 42.59 23.66
N GLY A 86 -3.16 43.67 24.42
CA GLY A 86 -3.83 44.95 24.20
C GLY A 86 -3.41 45.70 22.92
N HIS A 87 -2.28 45.34 22.31
CA HIS A 87 -1.80 45.97 21.07
C HIS A 87 -1.92 45.05 19.84
N THR A 88 -2.54 43.88 19.98
CA THR A 88 -2.73 42.94 18.85
C THR A 88 -3.68 43.51 17.78
N SER A 89 -4.61 44.40 18.16
CA SER A 89 -5.57 45.05 17.25
C SER A 89 -5.04 46.32 16.56
N ASP A 90 -3.87 46.82 16.96
CA ASP A 90 -3.34 48.08 16.46
C ASP A 90 -2.66 47.90 15.09
N THR A 91 -3.20 48.57 14.07
CA THR A 91 -2.67 48.55 12.69
C THR A 91 -1.26 49.11 12.54
N LYS A 92 -0.80 49.91 13.52
CA LYS A 92 0.54 50.53 13.55
C LYS A 92 1.57 49.73 14.36
N GLY A 93 1.18 48.56 14.89
CA GLY A 93 2.03 47.70 15.73
C GLY A 93 2.40 48.30 17.10
N ILE A 94 3.27 47.61 17.83
CA ILE A 94 3.68 48.01 19.20
C ILE A 94 4.65 49.19 19.15
N THR A 95 4.30 50.30 19.81
CA THR A 95 5.16 51.50 19.92
C THR A 95 6.48 51.20 20.63
N GLY A 96 7.55 51.92 20.29
CA GLY A 96 8.88 51.74 20.89
C GLY A 96 8.90 51.92 22.42
N ARG A 97 8.07 52.83 22.96
CA ARG A 97 7.93 53.04 24.41
C ARG A 97 7.28 51.84 25.08
N THR A 98 6.21 51.30 24.51
CA THR A 98 5.54 50.08 25.00
C THR A 98 6.50 48.89 24.94
N ARG A 99 7.25 48.74 23.84
CA ARG A 99 8.26 47.68 23.67
C ARG A 99 9.36 47.75 24.72
N SER A 100 9.87 48.94 25.02
CA SER A 100 10.86 49.13 26.09
C SER A 100 10.30 48.77 27.47
N HIS A 101 9.04 49.13 27.75
CA HIS A 101 8.38 48.74 29.00
C HIS A 101 8.18 47.21 29.09
N ILE A 102 7.78 46.54 28.02
CA ILE A 102 7.71 45.07 27.93
C ILE A 102 9.08 44.44 28.24
N ALA A 103 10.13 44.91 27.58
CA ALA A 103 11.49 44.40 27.79
C ALA A 103 11.98 44.59 29.24
N SER A 104 11.65 45.73 29.86
CA SER A 104 11.98 46.02 31.27
C SER A 104 11.26 45.07 32.24
N ARG A 105 9.97 44.81 32.00
CA ARG A 105 9.18 43.87 32.82
C ARG A 105 9.64 42.43 32.66
N LEU A 106 9.97 42.00 31.44
CA LEU A 106 10.55 40.67 31.21
C LEU A 106 11.92 40.53 31.87
N THR A 107 12.77 41.56 31.82
CA THR A 107 14.07 41.56 32.53
C THR A 107 13.88 41.47 34.05
N LYS A 108 12.80 42.03 34.59
CA LYS A 108 12.44 41.83 36.01
C LYS A 108 11.97 40.40 36.28
N ALA A 109 11.21 39.79 35.37
CA ALA A 109 10.79 38.40 35.48
C ALA A 109 12.00 37.45 35.47
N THR A 110 12.95 37.65 34.52
CA THR A 110 14.17 36.84 34.45
C THR A 110 14.98 36.96 35.72
N ARG A 111 15.21 38.17 36.26
CA ARG A 111 15.96 38.35 37.52
C ARG A 111 15.35 37.57 38.69
N ALA A 112 14.02 37.59 38.85
CA ALA A 112 13.36 36.84 39.91
C ALA A 112 13.45 35.31 39.71
N ALA A 113 13.44 34.84 38.46
CA ALA A 113 13.67 33.42 38.14
C ALA A 113 15.14 33.01 38.32
N ASP A 114 16.08 33.92 38.03
CA ASP A 114 17.52 33.72 38.22
C ASP A 114 17.87 33.62 39.71
N GLU A 115 17.31 34.51 40.53
CA GLU A 115 17.41 34.47 41.99
C GLU A 115 16.87 33.13 42.55
N LEU A 116 15.81 32.59 41.97
CA LEU A 116 15.26 31.29 42.36
C LEU A 116 16.24 30.15 42.03
N VAL A 117 16.82 30.16 40.83
CA VAL A 117 17.82 29.15 40.43
C VAL A 117 19.08 29.25 41.28
N GLU A 118 19.58 30.46 41.54
CA GLU A 118 20.73 30.68 42.42
C GLU A 118 20.47 30.11 43.82
N ALA A 119 19.32 30.40 44.40
CA ALA A 119 18.97 29.92 45.74
C ALA A 119 18.74 28.39 45.81
N LEU A 120 18.21 27.77 44.75
CA LEU A 120 18.03 26.31 44.67
C LEU A 120 19.30 25.55 44.25
N SER A 121 20.27 26.22 43.61
CA SER A 121 21.54 25.61 43.19
C SER A 121 22.39 25.14 44.37
N GLN A 122 22.23 25.78 45.53
CA GLN A 122 22.78 25.36 46.82
C GLN A 122 21.94 24.22 47.41
N THR A 123 21.95 23.07 46.74
CA THR A 123 21.13 21.89 47.07
C THR A 123 21.39 21.36 48.49
N ASP A 124 22.64 21.44 48.96
CA ASP A 124 23.04 21.02 50.32
C ASP A 124 22.34 21.83 51.44
N VAL A 125 21.96 23.08 51.15
CA VAL A 125 21.39 24.02 52.14
C VAL A 125 19.89 24.18 51.95
N SER A 126 19.41 24.18 50.71
CA SER A 126 17.99 24.41 50.38
C SER A 126 17.11 23.18 50.56
N GLY A 127 17.68 21.97 50.62
CA GLY A 127 16.93 20.71 50.71
C GLY A 127 16.14 20.37 49.42
N ALA A 128 16.43 21.05 48.31
CA ALA A 128 15.73 20.86 47.04
C ALA A 128 16.16 19.57 46.33
N SER A 129 15.20 18.89 45.69
CA SER A 129 15.49 17.73 44.86
C SER A 129 16.19 18.14 43.55
N GLN A 130 16.92 17.21 42.93
CA GLN A 130 17.53 17.46 41.61
C GLN A 130 16.47 17.80 40.55
N THR A 131 15.29 17.19 40.63
CA THR A 131 14.16 17.50 39.75
C THR A 131 13.63 18.92 39.96
N ASP A 132 13.56 19.41 41.21
CA ASP A 132 13.15 20.79 41.49
C ASP A 132 14.14 21.82 40.94
N LEU A 133 15.45 21.52 41.03
CA LEU A 133 16.49 22.36 40.46
C LEU A 133 16.36 22.43 38.92
N LEU A 134 16.15 21.28 38.27
CA LEU A 134 15.96 21.23 36.82
C LEU A 134 14.68 21.94 36.38
N GLU A 135 13.56 21.79 37.12
CA GLU A 135 12.34 22.54 36.85
C GLU A 135 12.56 24.06 36.99
N ALA A 136 13.30 24.50 38.00
CA ALA A 136 13.64 25.91 38.18
C ALA A 136 14.49 26.44 37.03
N ILE A 137 15.51 25.67 36.60
CA ILE A 137 16.37 26.02 35.46
C ILE A 137 15.56 26.08 34.16
N ALA A 138 14.64 25.13 33.94
CA ALA A 138 13.79 25.10 32.76
C ALA A 138 12.82 26.29 32.74
N TYR A 139 12.21 26.63 33.88
CA TYR A 139 11.36 27.81 34.02
C TYR A 139 12.13 29.11 33.80
N ALA A 140 13.30 29.26 34.40
CA ALA A 140 14.15 30.45 34.19
C ALA A 140 14.56 30.56 32.71
N SER A 141 14.96 29.45 32.08
CA SER A 141 15.31 29.39 30.66
C SER A 141 14.11 29.76 29.76
N LEU A 142 12.90 29.32 30.11
CA LEU A 142 11.66 29.70 29.40
C LEU A 142 11.42 31.22 29.44
N ILE A 143 11.55 31.84 30.61
CA ILE A 143 11.33 33.29 30.79
C ILE A 143 12.46 34.09 30.11
N ARG A 144 13.71 33.62 30.18
CA ARG A 144 14.85 34.21 29.45
C ARG A 144 14.66 34.12 27.94
N GLY A 145 14.22 32.96 27.44
CA GLY A 145 13.89 32.74 26.03
C GLY A 145 12.82 33.72 25.54
N THR A 146 11.77 33.90 26.33
CA THR A 146 10.69 34.86 26.07
C THR A 146 11.21 36.31 26.07
N ALA A 147 12.06 36.67 27.04
CA ALA A 147 12.66 38.00 27.09
C ALA A 147 13.55 38.31 25.88
N ALA A 148 14.34 37.34 25.42
CA ALA A 148 15.18 37.47 24.24
C ALA A 148 14.35 37.49 22.94
N PHE A 149 13.26 36.71 22.88
CA PHE A 149 12.32 36.67 21.76
C PHE A 149 11.69 38.05 21.52
N GLU A 150 11.18 38.68 22.58
CA GLU A 150 10.58 40.03 22.49
C GLU A 150 11.62 41.13 22.17
N LYS A 151 12.90 40.89 22.48
CA LYS A 151 14.02 41.75 22.06
C LYS A 151 14.48 41.49 20.62
N GLN A 152 13.87 40.54 19.90
CA GLN A 152 14.27 40.10 18.55
C GLN A 152 15.72 39.57 18.49
N SER A 153 16.25 39.12 19.62
CA SER A 153 17.58 38.49 19.69
C SER A 153 17.41 36.98 19.52
N TRP A 154 17.35 36.53 18.26
CA TRP A 154 16.95 35.17 17.90
C TRP A 154 17.90 34.09 18.41
N GLU A 155 19.21 34.30 18.33
CA GLU A 155 20.20 33.31 18.78
C GLU A 155 20.16 33.07 20.29
N PRO A 156 20.21 34.10 21.18
CA PRO A 156 20.01 33.90 22.62
C PRO A 156 18.64 33.33 22.96
N SER A 157 17.60 33.70 22.21
CA SER A 157 16.25 33.16 22.41
C SER A 157 16.23 31.66 22.11
N LEU A 158 16.80 31.25 20.98
CA LEU A 158 16.88 29.85 20.56
C LEU A 158 17.67 29.00 21.57
N ARG A 159 18.82 29.49 22.05
CA ARG A 159 19.63 28.77 23.08
C ARG A 159 18.85 28.55 24.37
N ASN A 160 18.17 29.58 24.88
CA ASN A 160 17.39 29.46 26.12
C ASN A 160 16.16 28.56 25.95
N TYR A 161 15.43 28.67 24.83
CA TYR A 161 14.31 27.76 24.54
C TYR A 161 14.79 26.32 24.32
N ALA A 162 15.95 26.12 23.69
CA ALA A 162 16.56 24.81 23.55
C ALA A 162 16.88 24.17 24.91
N THR A 163 17.47 24.94 25.83
CA THR A 163 17.71 24.48 27.21
C THR A 163 16.41 24.08 27.91
N ALA A 164 15.38 24.94 27.84
CA ALA A 164 14.07 24.62 28.41
C ALA A 164 13.46 23.35 27.77
N ARG A 165 13.56 23.21 26.44
CA ARG A 165 13.04 22.08 25.70
C ARG A 165 13.69 20.75 26.11
N VAL A 166 15.01 20.71 26.19
CA VAL A 166 15.77 19.51 26.54
C VAL A 166 15.41 19.06 27.97
N ILE A 167 15.36 19.99 28.92
CA ILE A 167 15.03 19.67 30.31
C ILE A 167 13.58 19.20 30.44
N TYR A 168 12.61 19.91 29.84
CA TYR A 168 11.22 19.47 29.89
C TYR A 168 10.98 18.15 29.15
N SER A 169 11.71 17.85 28.06
CA SER A 169 11.65 16.52 27.45
C SER A 169 12.18 15.43 28.39
N ALA A 170 13.27 15.68 29.13
CA ALA A 170 13.79 14.72 30.10
C ALA A 170 12.80 14.46 31.25
N LEU A 171 12.21 15.53 31.78
CA LEU A 171 11.19 15.44 32.81
C LEU A 171 9.89 14.80 32.30
N ALA A 172 9.50 15.05 31.04
CA ALA A 172 8.33 14.42 30.42
C ALA A 172 8.49 12.89 30.33
N THR A 173 9.68 12.40 29.96
CA THR A 173 9.97 10.96 29.91
C THR A 173 9.98 10.34 31.31
N ALA A 174 10.62 10.99 32.29
CA ALA A 174 10.78 10.45 33.64
C ALA A 174 9.46 10.39 34.42
N THR A 175 8.60 11.40 34.26
CA THR A 175 7.37 11.56 35.06
C THR A 175 6.08 11.26 34.30
N ASN A 176 6.15 10.95 32.99
CA ASN A 176 4.99 10.81 32.10
C ASN A 176 3.96 11.95 32.26
N GLY A 177 4.44 13.17 32.47
CA GLY A 177 3.58 14.33 32.70
C GLY A 177 3.08 14.92 31.38
N ASP A 178 1.78 14.78 31.09
CA ASP A 178 1.14 15.41 29.92
C ASP A 178 1.31 16.95 29.94
N LEU A 179 1.33 17.56 31.13
CA LEU A 179 1.61 18.99 31.33
C LEU A 179 2.91 19.46 30.66
N TYR A 180 3.97 18.63 30.67
CA TYR A 180 5.24 18.98 30.03
C TYR A 180 5.13 18.89 28.51
N LYS A 181 4.39 17.91 27.99
CA LYS A 181 4.16 17.75 26.55
C LYS A 181 3.31 18.89 25.99
N ASP A 182 2.30 19.32 26.73
CA ASP A 182 1.44 20.45 26.36
C ASP A 182 2.27 21.74 26.32
N LEU A 183 3.06 22.00 27.37
CA LEU A 183 3.95 23.18 27.41
C LEU A 183 4.97 23.18 26.25
N LEU A 184 5.54 22.01 25.93
CA LEU A 184 6.45 21.86 24.79
C LEU A 184 5.75 22.19 23.47
N THR A 185 4.58 21.62 23.24
CA THR A 185 3.84 21.72 21.96
C THR A 185 3.21 23.08 21.75
N GLU A 186 2.64 23.69 22.80
CA GLU A 186 1.87 24.94 22.69
C GLU A 186 2.74 26.20 22.72
N THR A 187 3.84 26.21 23.51
CA THR A 187 4.66 27.43 23.69
C THR A 187 6.08 27.31 23.21
N ILE A 188 6.79 26.23 23.54
CA ILE A 188 8.24 26.15 23.28
C ILE A 188 8.53 25.84 21.81
N ASP A 189 7.88 24.83 21.25
CA ASP A 189 8.11 24.37 19.87
C ASP A 189 7.77 25.44 18.81
N PRO A 190 6.63 26.15 18.90
CA PRO A 190 6.34 27.27 17.99
C PRO A 190 7.37 28.40 18.10
N SER A 191 7.84 28.71 19.32
CA SER A 191 8.83 29.75 19.56
C SER A 191 10.21 29.38 18.98
N ILE A 192 10.64 28.13 19.13
CA ILE A 192 11.88 27.61 18.53
C ILE A 192 11.79 27.65 17.00
N ARG A 193 10.66 27.20 16.43
CA ARG A 193 10.47 27.18 14.98
C ARG A 193 10.54 28.60 14.41
N TYR A 194 9.86 29.55 15.04
CA TYR A 194 9.90 30.94 14.62
C TYR A 194 11.30 31.54 14.72
N ALA A 195 12.00 31.31 15.84
CA ALA A 195 13.39 31.80 16.01
C ALA A 195 14.35 31.18 14.98
N ALA A 196 14.21 29.89 14.68
CA ALA A 196 15.01 29.20 13.68
C ALA A 196 14.73 29.70 12.26
N TYR A 197 13.47 30.02 11.95
CA TYR A 197 13.09 30.64 10.68
C TYR A 197 13.74 32.02 10.50
N GLN A 198 13.76 32.86 11.54
CA GLN A 198 14.44 34.16 11.51
C GLN A 198 15.97 34.03 11.35
N LEU A 199 16.56 32.92 11.83
CA LEU A 199 17.97 32.55 11.64
C LEU A 199 18.24 31.82 10.31
N GLN A 200 17.26 31.76 9.40
CA GLN A 200 17.39 31.09 8.08
C GLN A 200 17.75 29.60 8.17
N THR A 201 17.37 28.93 9.26
CA THR A 201 17.51 27.47 9.36
C THR A 201 16.47 26.81 8.43
N PRO A 202 16.85 25.83 7.61
CA PRO A 202 15.92 25.19 6.69
C PRO A 202 14.77 24.50 7.43
N ARG A 203 13.55 24.60 6.88
CA ARG A 203 12.32 24.00 7.43
C ARG A 203 12.40 22.47 7.53
N THR A 204 13.31 21.86 6.79
CA THR A 204 13.61 20.42 6.76
C THR A 204 14.15 19.86 8.06
N VAL A 205 14.65 20.71 8.97
CA VAL A 205 15.27 20.24 10.21
C VAL A 205 14.21 20.10 11.30
N PRO A 206 14.02 18.90 11.89
CA PRO A 206 13.15 18.69 13.04
C PRO A 206 13.53 19.54 14.26
N ILE A 207 12.53 20.01 15.01
CA ILE A 207 12.70 20.85 16.21
C ILE A 207 13.64 20.23 17.25
N PRO A 208 13.57 18.91 17.55
CA PRO A 208 14.50 18.30 18.51
C PRO A 208 15.98 18.44 18.12
N ILE A 209 16.30 18.39 16.82
CA ILE A 209 17.68 18.58 16.33
C ILE A 209 18.10 20.03 16.49
N ILE A 210 17.22 20.98 16.15
CA ILE A 210 17.49 22.40 16.30
C ILE A 210 17.79 22.71 17.78
N ALA A 211 16.98 22.18 18.69
CA ALA A 211 17.19 22.34 20.12
C ALA A 211 18.52 21.73 20.57
N ARG A 212 18.87 20.53 20.13
CA ARG A 212 20.17 19.92 20.46
C ARG A 212 21.36 20.73 19.97
N LYS A 213 21.32 21.24 18.73
CA LYS A 213 22.40 22.05 18.16
C LYS A 213 22.55 23.39 18.88
N ALA A 214 21.44 23.97 19.33
CA ALA A 214 21.44 25.23 20.07
C ALA A 214 21.69 25.07 21.58
N PHE A 215 21.65 23.85 22.11
CA PHE A 215 21.85 23.58 23.53
C PHE A 215 23.30 23.89 23.96
N PRO A 216 23.51 24.70 25.03
CA PRO A 216 24.86 24.99 25.53
C PRO A 216 25.51 23.73 26.14
N GLN A 217 26.37 23.05 25.38
CA GLN A 217 27.14 21.89 25.89
C GLN A 217 28.23 22.27 26.90
N SER A 218 28.51 23.58 27.06
CA SER A 218 29.55 24.10 27.96
C SER A 218 29.26 23.82 29.45
N ASP A 219 27.99 23.67 29.83
CA ASP A 219 27.59 23.45 31.22
C ASP A 219 27.64 21.97 31.59
N SER A 220 28.83 21.48 31.96
CA SER A 220 29.05 20.05 32.27
C SER A 220 28.15 19.52 33.39
N ASN A 221 27.75 20.35 34.36
CA ASN A 221 26.86 19.93 35.45
C ASN A 221 25.42 19.71 34.97
N LEU A 222 24.91 20.58 34.10
CA LEU A 222 23.57 20.44 33.54
C LEU A 222 23.49 19.21 32.62
N VAL A 223 24.53 18.99 31.81
CA VAL A 223 24.63 17.79 30.94
C VAL A 223 24.65 16.50 31.76
N LYS A 224 25.37 16.47 32.91
CA LYS A 224 25.37 15.31 33.81
C LYS A 224 23.98 15.05 34.39
N GLN A 225 23.34 16.07 34.96
CA GLN A 225 22.00 15.95 35.54
C GLN A 225 20.94 15.49 34.51
N ILE A 226 21.04 15.95 33.27
CA ILE A 226 20.14 15.50 32.20
C ILE A 226 20.42 14.04 31.82
N ASN A 227 21.69 13.64 31.71
CA ASN A 227 22.06 12.26 31.40
C ASN A 227 21.68 11.27 32.51
N ASP A 228 21.68 11.70 33.77
CA ASP A 228 21.23 10.88 34.91
C ASP A 228 19.72 10.57 34.82
N ILE A 229 18.94 11.48 34.23
CA ILE A 229 17.49 11.30 34.03
C ILE A 229 17.20 10.54 32.74
N ASP A 230 17.76 10.99 31.62
CA ASP A 230 17.59 10.35 30.33
C ASP A 230 18.87 10.49 29.47
N PRO A 231 19.67 9.41 29.34
CA PRO A 231 20.89 9.43 28.53
C PRO A 231 20.59 9.49 27.02
N THR A 232 19.34 9.37 26.60
CA THR A 232 18.92 9.26 25.19
C THR A 232 18.62 10.62 24.56
N ILE A 233 18.42 11.68 25.36
CA ILE A 233 18.03 13.01 24.88
C ILE A 233 19.22 13.83 24.38
N LEU A 234 20.42 13.60 24.88
CA LEU A 234 21.62 14.32 24.44
C LEU A 234 22.52 13.54 23.47
N LYS A 235 22.43 12.20 23.43
CA LYS A 235 23.17 11.37 22.44
C LYS A 235 22.67 11.64 21.02
N SER A 236 23.56 11.80 20.03
CA SER A 236 23.16 11.90 18.63
C SER A 236 22.21 10.75 18.27
N ASP A 237 21.18 11.04 17.46
CA ASP A 237 20.20 10.00 17.11
C ASP A 237 20.83 8.91 16.20
N GLU A 238 22.10 9.02 15.80
CA GLU A 238 22.88 7.90 15.23
C GLU A 238 22.90 6.67 16.16
N ALA A 239 22.81 6.87 17.48
CA ALA A 239 22.66 5.78 18.44
C ALA A 239 21.24 5.19 18.45
N LYS A 240 20.20 5.98 18.17
CA LYS A 240 18.79 5.53 18.06
C LYS A 240 18.47 4.90 16.71
N ALA A 241 19.24 5.21 15.67
CA ALA A 241 19.17 4.53 14.37
C ALA A 241 19.48 3.02 14.51
N LYS A 242 20.24 2.61 15.54
CA LYS A 242 20.47 1.20 15.88
C LYS A 242 19.27 0.51 16.56
N ASP A 243 18.37 1.28 17.18
CA ASP A 243 17.20 0.77 17.91
C ASP A 243 15.90 0.78 17.07
N GLY A 244 15.99 1.08 15.77
CA GLY A 244 14.85 0.97 14.87
C GLY A 244 13.82 2.10 14.99
N ILE A 245 14.20 3.29 15.44
CA ILE A 245 13.37 4.50 15.26
C ILE A 245 14.08 5.39 14.24
N ALA A 246 13.42 5.65 13.11
CA ALA A 246 13.95 6.54 12.08
C ALA A 246 14.32 7.87 12.72
N SER A 247 15.61 8.15 12.66
CA SER A 247 16.26 9.19 13.45
C SER A 247 16.33 10.47 12.65
N ALA A 248 16.20 11.59 13.36
CA ALA A 248 16.02 12.91 12.77
C ALA A 248 17.20 13.40 11.93
N GLU A 249 18.41 12.88 12.19
CA GLU A 249 19.63 13.16 11.41
C GLU A 249 19.82 12.23 10.19
N GLY A 250 19.15 11.07 10.15
CA GLY A 250 19.18 10.14 9.01
C GLY A 250 18.04 10.35 8.02
N ALA A 251 17.27 11.42 8.18
CA ALA A 251 16.13 11.70 7.32
C ALA A 251 16.59 12.01 5.89
N PRO A 252 16.06 11.32 4.87
CA PRO A 252 16.41 11.56 3.47
C PRO A 252 16.07 13.00 3.09
N LYS A 253 17.03 13.71 2.51
CA LYS A 253 16.84 15.07 1.99
C LYS A 253 16.22 15.06 0.60
N THR A 254 16.44 13.99 -0.14
CA THR A 254 15.97 13.83 -1.51
C THR A 254 15.08 12.59 -1.64
N LEU A 255 14.05 12.74 -2.45
CA LEU A 255 13.17 11.67 -2.90
C LEU A 255 13.36 11.51 -4.41
N THR A 256 13.78 10.34 -4.86
CA THR A 256 13.88 10.03 -6.28
C THR A 256 12.59 9.35 -6.73
N TRP A 257 11.82 10.03 -7.58
CA TRP A 257 10.63 9.49 -8.23
C TRP A 257 10.91 9.34 -9.74
N ARG A 258 11.10 8.09 -10.16
CA ARG A 258 11.60 7.73 -11.51
C ARG A 258 12.87 8.51 -11.87
N SER A 259 12.83 9.35 -12.90
CA SER A 259 13.96 10.17 -13.35
C SER A 259 14.06 11.54 -12.65
N ARG A 260 13.16 11.86 -11.72
CA ARG A 260 13.11 13.16 -11.04
C ARG A 260 13.58 13.02 -9.59
N GLU A 261 14.58 13.81 -9.22
CA GLU A 261 14.96 14.00 -7.82
C GLU A 261 14.27 15.23 -7.26
N VAL A 262 13.54 15.03 -6.17
CA VAL A 262 12.78 16.08 -5.48
C VAL A 262 13.38 16.30 -4.10
N ASN A 263 13.64 17.56 -3.75
CA ASN A 263 14.11 17.92 -2.42
C ASN A 263 12.91 17.95 -1.46
N ILE A 264 13.02 17.26 -0.32
CA ILE A 264 11.98 17.27 0.70
C ILE A 264 12.21 18.51 1.55
N GLU A 265 11.30 19.49 1.46
CA GLU A 265 11.41 20.78 2.16
C GLU A 265 10.85 20.77 3.60
N ASP A 266 10.01 19.78 3.92
CA ASP A 266 9.37 19.65 5.23
C ASP A 266 10.05 18.59 6.10
N ALA A 267 10.34 18.96 7.36
CA ALA A 267 10.89 18.06 8.36
C ALA A 267 9.98 16.87 8.67
N GLN A 268 8.66 17.06 8.73
CA GLN A 268 7.71 15.99 9.05
C GLN A 268 7.66 14.96 7.93
N ILE A 269 7.65 15.40 6.67
CA ILE A 269 7.71 14.52 5.50
C ILE A 269 9.02 13.75 5.48
N ALA A 270 10.15 14.41 5.75
CA ALA A 270 11.46 13.76 5.76
C ALA A 270 11.55 12.67 6.85
N MET A 271 10.99 12.92 8.03
CA MET A 271 10.91 11.94 9.11
C MET A 271 10.03 10.74 8.76
N ALA A 272 8.81 11.00 8.28
CA ALA A 272 7.87 9.95 7.93
C ALA A 272 8.42 9.10 6.77
N TRP A 273 9.00 9.73 5.75
CA TRP A 273 9.65 9.02 4.65
C TRP A 273 10.88 8.22 5.10
N GLY A 274 11.70 8.76 5.99
CA GLY A 274 12.80 8.01 6.62
C GLY A 274 12.31 6.77 7.37
N ALA A 275 11.16 6.85 8.04
CA ALA A 275 10.53 5.70 8.69
C ALA A 275 10.04 4.65 7.69
N VAL A 276 9.46 5.06 6.57
CA VAL A 276 9.06 4.16 5.47
C VAL A 276 10.27 3.43 4.89
N LEU A 277 11.39 4.12 4.63
CA LEU A 277 12.62 3.49 4.13
C LEU A 277 13.18 2.49 5.13
N ALA A 278 13.23 2.83 6.42
CA ALA A 278 13.70 1.92 7.46
C ALA A 278 12.79 0.69 7.60
N ALA A 279 11.47 0.87 7.46
CA ALA A 279 10.51 -0.22 7.50
C ALA A 279 10.61 -1.11 6.26
N LYS A 280 10.85 -0.54 5.07
CA LYS A 280 11.15 -1.28 3.84
C LYS A 280 12.34 -2.21 4.01
N ASP A 281 13.43 -1.72 4.63
CA ASP A 281 14.62 -2.54 4.91
C ASP A 281 14.34 -3.65 5.93
N ARG A 282 13.46 -3.42 6.91
CA ARG A 282 13.01 -4.47 7.85
C ARG A 282 12.18 -5.52 7.18
N LEU A 283 11.20 -5.12 6.38
CA LEU A 283 10.36 -6.06 5.65
C LEU A 283 11.19 -6.93 4.71
N ALA A 284 12.17 -6.35 4.01
CA ALA A 284 13.10 -7.11 3.17
C ALA A 284 13.89 -8.15 3.98
N LYS A 285 14.36 -7.81 5.19
CA LYS A 285 15.04 -8.76 6.08
C LYS A 285 14.11 -9.83 6.62
N ASP A 286 12.91 -9.45 7.06
CA ASP A 286 11.91 -10.34 7.64
C ASP A 286 11.35 -11.35 6.65
N LEU A 287 11.32 -10.98 5.36
CA LEU A 287 10.89 -11.85 4.26
C LEU A 287 12.04 -12.70 3.69
N ALA A 288 13.30 -12.30 3.88
CA ALA A 288 14.45 -13.12 3.51
C ALA A 288 14.62 -14.32 4.45
N GLU A 289 14.10 -14.24 5.68
CA GLU A 289 14.09 -15.37 6.60
C GLU A 289 13.05 -16.43 6.18
N PRO A 290 13.44 -17.69 5.90
CA PRO A 290 12.53 -18.75 5.45
C PRO A 290 11.73 -19.29 6.64
N LYS A 291 10.78 -18.48 7.12
CA LYS A 291 9.72 -18.93 8.01
C LYS A 291 8.63 -19.43 7.07
N GLY A 292 8.26 -20.70 7.15
CA GLY A 292 7.10 -21.27 6.43
C GLY A 292 5.79 -20.64 6.90
N ARG A 293 5.64 -19.34 6.67
CA ARG A 293 4.56 -18.46 7.08
C ARG A 293 3.36 -18.72 6.19
N GLY A 294 2.18 -18.72 6.79
CA GLY A 294 0.94 -18.73 6.01
C GLY A 294 0.72 -17.39 5.31
N PRO A 295 -0.14 -17.33 4.27
CA PRO A 295 -0.48 -16.10 3.55
C PRO A 295 -0.88 -14.92 4.46
N TYR A 296 -1.62 -15.19 5.54
CA TYR A 296 -2.03 -14.17 6.51
C TYR A 296 -0.87 -13.61 7.37
N GLU A 297 0.09 -14.45 7.74
CA GLU A 297 1.28 -14.01 8.50
C GLU A 297 2.23 -13.19 7.61
N LEU A 298 2.30 -13.55 6.32
CA LEU A 298 3.03 -12.80 5.32
C LEU A 298 2.42 -11.40 5.11
N ALA A 299 1.09 -11.35 4.98
CA ALA A 299 0.34 -10.10 4.84
C ALA A 299 0.47 -9.18 6.07
N GLY A 300 0.48 -9.75 7.28
CA GLY A 300 0.66 -8.99 8.52
C GLY A 300 2.01 -8.27 8.62
N ALA A 301 3.06 -8.78 7.95
CA ALA A 301 4.36 -8.09 7.89
C ALA A 301 4.30 -6.76 7.12
N TYR A 302 3.34 -6.59 6.21
CA TYR A 302 3.16 -5.35 5.45
C TYR A 302 2.42 -4.26 6.26
N ASP A 303 1.72 -4.62 7.34
CA ASP A 303 0.87 -3.68 8.10
C ASP A 303 1.71 -2.54 8.73
N GLU A 304 2.95 -2.80 9.16
CA GLU A 304 3.87 -1.77 9.69
C GLU A 304 4.22 -0.73 8.62
N ILE A 305 4.63 -1.17 7.42
CA ILE A 305 4.96 -0.26 6.31
C ILE A 305 3.72 0.49 5.85
N LEU A 306 2.55 -0.14 5.81
CA LEU A 306 1.31 0.51 5.41
C LEU A 306 0.91 1.63 6.36
N MET A 307 1.06 1.41 7.67
CA MET A 307 0.84 2.46 8.67
C MET A 307 1.81 3.62 8.47
N LEU A 308 3.12 3.35 8.40
CA LEU A 308 4.15 4.39 8.28
C LEU A 308 4.07 5.15 6.94
N SER A 309 3.69 4.46 5.86
CA SER A 309 3.51 5.08 4.55
C SER A 309 2.24 5.92 4.48
N GLN A 310 1.18 5.54 5.20
CA GLN A 310 -0.01 6.38 5.37
C GLN A 310 0.32 7.65 6.18
N ASP A 311 1.10 7.54 7.26
CA ASP A 311 1.57 8.70 8.03
C ASP A 311 2.36 9.68 7.15
N ALA A 312 3.17 9.16 6.21
CA ALA A 312 3.88 9.98 5.24
C ALA A 312 2.93 10.68 4.26
N VAL A 313 1.89 9.99 3.77
CA VAL A 313 0.84 10.61 2.93
C VAL A 313 0.15 11.75 3.67
N ASP A 314 -0.24 11.52 4.91
CA ASP A 314 -0.95 12.50 5.72
C ASP A 314 -0.06 13.73 6.02
N ALA A 315 1.24 13.51 6.27
CA ALA A 315 2.22 14.59 6.39
C ALA A 315 2.34 15.42 5.10
N THR A 316 2.37 14.80 3.91
CA THR A 316 2.38 15.55 2.64
C THR A 316 1.09 16.34 2.43
N LYS A 317 -0.06 15.79 2.84
CA LYS A 317 -1.35 16.48 2.74
C LYS A 317 -1.40 17.69 3.66
N GLN A 318 -0.98 17.54 4.92
CA GLN A 318 -0.91 18.62 5.88
C GLN A 318 -0.01 19.75 5.37
N ALA A 319 1.20 19.43 4.88
CA ALA A 319 2.10 20.43 4.33
C ALA A 319 1.50 21.20 3.12
N ILE A 320 0.72 20.51 2.26
CA ILE A 320 0.03 21.17 1.14
C ILE A 320 -1.04 22.13 1.64
N ASP A 321 -1.82 21.70 2.64
CA ASP A 321 -2.90 22.52 3.19
C ASP A 321 -2.34 23.74 3.96
N GLU A 322 -1.20 23.59 4.65
CA GLU A 322 -0.45 24.70 5.26
C GLU A 322 0.09 25.68 4.22
N MET A 323 0.74 25.20 3.16
CA MET A 323 1.24 26.06 2.07
C MET A 323 0.10 26.77 1.32
N ARG A 324 -1.07 26.13 1.21
CA ARG A 324 -2.28 26.76 0.66
C ARG A 324 -2.83 27.82 1.61
N ALA A 325 -2.82 27.59 2.92
CA ALA A 325 -3.23 28.57 3.92
C ALA A 325 -2.29 29.79 3.97
N GLU A 326 -1.00 29.60 3.69
CA GLU A 326 0.00 30.68 3.50
C GLU A 326 -0.23 31.48 2.20
N GLY A 327 -1.13 31.04 1.30
CA GLY A 327 -1.45 31.72 0.04
C GLY A 327 -0.46 31.44 -1.09
N VAL A 328 0.32 30.35 -1.02
CA VAL A 328 1.28 29.98 -2.06
C VAL A 328 0.53 29.46 -3.30
N GLU A 329 0.83 30.03 -4.46
CA GLU A 329 0.23 29.62 -5.74
C GLU A 329 0.65 28.21 -6.16
N GLN A 330 -0.22 27.52 -6.91
CA GLN A 330 0.06 26.17 -7.43
C GLN A 330 1.23 26.12 -8.43
N GLY A 331 1.61 27.27 -8.99
CA GLY A 331 2.74 27.39 -9.91
C GLY A 331 4.11 27.48 -9.24
N ASP A 332 4.19 27.66 -7.91
CA ASP A 332 5.46 27.75 -7.18
C ASP A 332 6.22 26.41 -7.26
N ALA A 333 7.53 26.46 -7.48
CA ALA A 333 8.42 25.29 -7.50
C ALA A 333 8.31 24.47 -6.21
N ARG A 334 8.07 25.11 -5.06
CA ARG A 334 7.90 24.45 -3.75
C ARG A 334 6.59 23.68 -3.63
N MET A 335 5.52 24.23 -4.22
CA MET A 335 4.24 23.52 -4.28
C MET A 335 4.33 22.36 -5.26
N GLN A 336 4.99 22.53 -6.40
CA GLN A 336 5.21 21.46 -7.38
C GLN A 336 6.07 20.33 -6.81
N SER A 337 7.17 20.63 -6.12
CA SER A 337 8.00 19.62 -5.46
C SER A 337 7.18 18.82 -4.43
N LEU A 338 6.33 19.50 -3.67
CA LEU A 338 5.45 18.86 -2.70
C LEU A 338 4.36 17.99 -3.35
N GLN A 339 3.77 18.42 -4.47
CA GLN A 339 2.81 17.59 -5.22
C GLN A 339 3.48 16.34 -5.81
N ILE A 340 4.71 16.45 -6.35
CA ILE A 340 5.45 15.29 -6.84
C ILE A 340 5.78 14.35 -5.69
N THR A 341 6.19 14.89 -4.54
CA THR A 341 6.44 14.12 -3.31
C THR A 341 5.19 13.36 -2.89
N ARG A 342 4.02 14.01 -2.89
CA ARG A 342 2.74 13.37 -2.59
C ARG A 342 2.39 12.27 -3.58
N THR A 343 2.55 12.49 -4.89
CA THR A 343 2.31 11.45 -5.90
C THR A 343 3.21 10.24 -5.67
N ALA A 344 4.50 10.46 -5.42
CA ALA A 344 5.47 9.39 -5.19
C ALA A 344 5.17 8.59 -3.91
N VAL A 345 4.89 9.27 -2.79
CA VAL A 345 4.54 8.60 -1.52
C VAL A 345 3.21 7.85 -1.66
N ASN A 346 2.20 8.44 -2.32
CA ASN A 346 0.92 7.76 -2.57
C ASN A 346 1.10 6.51 -3.45
N PHE A 347 1.90 6.60 -4.51
CA PHE A 347 2.18 5.46 -5.37
C PHE A 347 2.82 4.32 -4.58
N GLU A 348 3.80 4.62 -3.74
CA GLU A 348 4.46 3.63 -2.88
C GLU A 348 3.44 3.01 -1.89
N THR A 349 2.63 3.82 -1.21
CA THR A 349 1.58 3.32 -0.30
C THR A 349 0.62 2.37 -1.03
N ILE A 350 0.14 2.73 -2.23
CA ILE A 350 -0.77 1.87 -2.99
C ILE A 350 -0.05 0.61 -3.49
N SER A 351 1.22 0.72 -3.90
CA SER A 351 2.07 -0.41 -4.29
C SER A 351 2.23 -1.42 -3.14
N TRP A 352 2.45 -0.95 -1.91
CA TRP A 352 2.51 -1.82 -0.72
C TRP A 352 1.15 -2.44 -0.38
N ARG A 353 0.03 -1.73 -0.60
CA ARG A 353 -1.32 -2.29 -0.43
C ARG A 353 -1.56 -3.43 -1.40
N ILE A 354 -1.15 -3.26 -2.65
CA ILE A 354 -1.20 -4.31 -3.67
C ILE A 354 -0.29 -5.47 -3.28
N GLY A 355 0.93 -5.21 -2.83
CA GLY A 355 1.86 -6.23 -2.30
C GLY A 355 1.26 -7.08 -1.18
N ARG A 356 0.56 -6.45 -0.22
CA ARG A 356 -0.18 -7.16 0.84
C ARG A 356 -1.31 -8.03 0.28
N SER A 357 -2.08 -7.52 -0.68
CA SER A 357 -3.15 -8.29 -1.33
C SER A 357 -2.60 -9.48 -2.12
N ARG A 358 -1.46 -9.32 -2.80
CA ARG A 358 -0.72 -10.41 -3.47
C ARG A 358 -0.19 -11.46 -2.49
N ALA A 359 0.34 -11.02 -1.35
CA ALA A 359 0.73 -11.94 -0.28
C ALA A 359 -0.46 -12.76 0.27
N LEU A 360 -1.68 -12.23 0.25
CA LEU A 360 -2.90 -12.94 0.65
C LEU A 360 -3.39 -13.95 -0.39
N THR A 361 -3.13 -13.73 -1.69
CA THR A 361 -3.62 -14.63 -2.75
C THR A 361 -2.83 -15.95 -2.85
N GLY A 362 -1.58 -15.97 -2.38
CA GLY A 362 -0.74 -17.16 -2.24
C GLY A 362 0.45 -17.16 -3.21
N GLU A 363 1.01 -18.34 -3.48
CA GLU A 363 2.14 -18.49 -4.40
C GLU A 363 1.72 -18.11 -5.84
N HIS A 364 2.61 -17.44 -6.59
CA HIS A 364 2.35 -16.94 -7.96
C HIS A 364 1.01 -16.20 -8.07
N ASP A 365 0.76 -15.27 -7.14
CA ASP A 365 -0.46 -14.48 -7.06
C ASP A 365 -1.75 -15.30 -6.98
N GLY A 366 -1.67 -16.57 -6.57
CA GLY A 366 -2.81 -17.47 -6.44
C GLY A 366 -3.21 -18.18 -7.73
N ALA A 367 -2.34 -18.21 -8.74
CA ALA A 367 -2.48 -18.99 -9.97
C ALA A 367 -2.66 -20.52 -9.74
N PRO A 368 -1.89 -21.21 -8.87
CA PRO A 368 -2.08 -22.64 -8.63
C PRO A 368 -3.33 -22.98 -7.81
N GLU A 369 -3.84 -24.21 -7.98
CA GLU A 369 -4.99 -24.73 -7.24
C GLU A 369 -4.60 -25.24 -5.84
N GLU A 370 -4.57 -24.34 -4.86
CA GLU A 370 -4.32 -24.69 -3.45
C GLU A 370 -5.59 -25.20 -2.73
N TYR A 371 -6.10 -26.36 -3.13
CA TYR A 371 -7.17 -27.06 -2.40
C TYR A 371 -6.67 -27.96 -1.26
N ASN A 372 -5.35 -28.06 -1.10
CA ASN A 372 -4.72 -29.01 -0.19
C ASN A 372 -4.31 -28.31 1.11
N VAL A 373 -4.92 -28.69 2.23
CA VAL A 373 -4.43 -28.27 3.56
C VAL A 373 -3.52 -29.38 4.10
N PRO A 374 -2.21 -29.14 4.30
CA PRO A 374 -1.37 -30.10 4.99
C PRO A 374 -1.82 -30.21 6.46
N ARG A 375 -2.01 -31.44 6.93
CA ARG A 375 -2.47 -31.76 8.28
C ARG A 375 -1.39 -31.31 9.29
N LYS A 376 -1.56 -30.18 10.01
CA LYS A 376 -0.77 -29.89 11.23
C LYS A 376 -1.22 -30.85 12.34
N ARG A 377 -0.57 -32.01 12.49
CA ARG A 377 -0.70 -32.86 13.68
C ARG A 377 0.43 -32.51 14.65
N LYS A 378 0.08 -31.96 15.83
CA LYS A 378 0.93 -32.08 17.02
C LYS A 378 0.94 -33.56 17.44
N GLY A 379 2.03 -34.28 17.18
CA GLY A 379 2.27 -35.63 17.71
C GLY A 379 2.95 -36.61 16.75
N LYS A 380 4.22 -36.93 17.08
CA LYS A 380 5.19 -37.97 16.63
C LYS A 380 5.23 -38.45 15.15
N PRO A 381 6.44 -38.63 14.57
CA PRO A 381 6.63 -39.02 13.18
C PRO A 381 6.40 -40.52 12.99
N ALA A 382 5.62 -40.89 11.99
CA ALA A 382 5.52 -42.26 11.47
C ALA A 382 5.75 -42.20 9.93
N PRO A 383 6.31 -43.27 9.33
CA PRO A 383 7.03 -43.18 8.06
C PRO A 383 6.11 -43.02 6.85
N GLU A 384 6.71 -42.49 5.78
CA GLU A 384 6.13 -42.12 4.49
C GLU A 384 5.47 -43.30 3.76
N ALA A 385 4.15 -43.37 3.84
CA ALA A 385 3.34 -44.04 2.83
C ALA A 385 1.97 -43.37 2.75
N ALA A 386 1.69 -42.71 1.61
CA ALA A 386 0.39 -42.25 1.11
C ALA A 386 -0.60 -41.71 2.17
N LYS A 387 -0.46 -40.45 2.59
CA LYS A 387 -1.50 -39.75 3.36
C LYS A 387 -2.65 -39.35 2.41
N PRO A 388 -3.91 -39.78 2.62
CA PRO A 388 -5.02 -39.34 1.78
C PRO A 388 -5.30 -37.85 2.02
N VAL A 389 -5.07 -37.04 0.99
CA VAL A 389 -5.41 -35.62 0.97
C VAL A 389 -6.93 -35.53 0.90
N LYS A 390 -7.57 -35.05 1.98
CA LYS A 390 -9.03 -34.89 1.99
C LYS A 390 -9.37 -33.62 1.22
N GLU A 391 -9.93 -33.78 0.03
CA GLU A 391 -10.42 -32.65 -0.77
C GLU A 391 -11.45 -31.83 0.03
N ILE A 392 -11.31 -30.51 -0.05
CA ILE A 392 -12.24 -29.56 0.56
C ILE A 392 -13.64 -29.74 -0.08
N PRO A 393 -14.75 -29.68 0.69
CA PRO A 393 -16.10 -29.67 0.15
C PRO A 393 -16.29 -28.62 -0.96
N THR A 394 -17.07 -28.93 -2.00
CA THR A 394 -17.30 -28.05 -3.16
C THR A 394 -17.70 -26.62 -2.75
N GLY A 395 -18.59 -26.48 -1.76
CA GLY A 395 -18.99 -25.17 -1.24
C GLY A 395 -17.85 -24.34 -0.63
N LYS A 396 -16.90 -24.98 0.05
CA LYS A 396 -15.71 -24.30 0.60
C LYS A 396 -14.69 -23.96 -0.50
N LYS A 397 -14.59 -24.78 -1.56
CA LYS A 397 -13.77 -24.44 -2.75
C LYS A 397 -14.32 -23.18 -3.44
N LEU A 398 -15.64 -23.09 -3.62
CA LEU A 398 -16.31 -21.91 -4.18
C LEU A 398 -16.14 -20.66 -3.31
N ALA A 399 -16.24 -20.80 -1.98
CA ALA A 399 -16.01 -19.69 -1.06
C ALA A 399 -14.58 -19.12 -1.16
N LYS A 400 -13.56 -19.99 -1.23
CA LYS A 400 -12.16 -19.57 -1.45
C LYS A 400 -11.95 -18.87 -2.79
N LEU A 401 -12.56 -19.37 -3.87
CA LEU A 401 -12.48 -18.73 -5.18
C LEU A 401 -13.15 -17.34 -5.15
N LYS A 402 -14.27 -17.20 -4.45
CA LYS A 402 -14.95 -15.92 -4.25
C LYS A 402 -14.08 -14.93 -3.46
N GLU A 403 -13.39 -15.39 -2.43
CA GLU A 403 -12.42 -14.58 -1.67
C GLU A 403 -11.26 -14.11 -2.58
N LYS A 404 -10.70 -15.00 -3.40
CA LYS A 404 -9.67 -14.63 -4.39
C LYS A 404 -10.17 -13.59 -5.40
N VAL A 405 -11.38 -13.74 -5.94
CA VAL A 405 -11.98 -12.76 -6.86
C VAL A 405 -12.13 -11.39 -6.17
N ALA A 406 -12.58 -11.35 -4.92
CA ALA A 406 -12.70 -10.11 -4.16
C ALA A 406 -11.32 -9.45 -3.92
N LEU A 407 -10.26 -10.22 -3.69
CA LEU A 407 -8.90 -9.70 -3.59
C LEU A 407 -8.40 -9.11 -4.92
N TYR A 408 -8.66 -9.77 -6.07
CA TYR A 408 -8.30 -9.24 -7.38
C TYR A 408 -9.08 -7.96 -7.72
N ASP A 409 -10.38 -7.90 -7.40
CA ASP A 409 -11.17 -6.67 -7.57
C ASP A 409 -10.61 -5.52 -6.74
N GLY A 410 -10.20 -5.80 -5.49
CA GLY A 410 -9.50 -4.81 -4.65
C GLY A 410 -8.16 -4.37 -5.25
N ILE A 411 -7.38 -5.28 -5.86
CA ILE A 411 -6.13 -4.92 -6.55
C ILE A 411 -6.42 -4.02 -7.76
N LEU A 412 -7.41 -4.37 -8.60
CA LEU A 412 -7.79 -3.57 -9.76
C LEU A 412 -8.24 -2.15 -9.36
N GLN A 413 -9.05 -2.02 -8.31
CA GLN A 413 -9.46 -0.71 -7.78
C GLN A 413 -8.27 0.11 -7.27
N ASN A 414 -7.30 -0.54 -6.62
CA ASN A 414 -6.07 0.13 -6.19
C ASN A 414 -5.24 0.59 -7.40
N ILE A 415 -5.14 -0.21 -8.47
CA ILE A 415 -4.45 0.18 -9.70
C ILE A 415 -5.15 1.37 -10.38
N GLU A 416 -6.48 1.38 -10.42
CA GLU A 416 -7.26 2.51 -10.92
C GLU A 416 -6.93 3.79 -10.12
N SER A 417 -6.86 3.71 -8.78
CA SER A 417 -6.46 4.85 -7.95
C SER A 417 -5.04 5.36 -8.23
N ILE A 418 -4.14 4.51 -8.74
CA ILE A 418 -2.80 4.93 -9.20
C ILE A 418 -2.91 5.76 -10.49
N THR A 419 -3.79 5.36 -11.42
CA THR A 419 -3.99 6.10 -12.68
C THR A 419 -4.60 7.49 -12.45
N GLU A 420 -5.37 7.67 -11.37
CA GLU A 420 -5.93 8.96 -10.97
C GLU A 420 -4.90 9.92 -10.35
N LEU A 421 -3.70 9.44 -9.99
CA LEU A 421 -2.69 10.29 -9.36
C LEU A 421 -2.15 11.37 -10.33
N PRO A 422 -1.97 12.61 -9.86
CA PRO A 422 -1.44 13.68 -10.70
C PRO A 422 -0.08 13.35 -11.30
N GLY A 423 0.02 13.42 -12.63
CA GLY A 423 1.26 13.22 -13.38
C GLY A 423 1.54 11.77 -13.79
N VAL A 424 0.81 10.77 -13.27
CA VAL A 424 0.98 9.36 -13.67
C VAL A 424 0.47 9.12 -15.09
N ALA A 425 -0.70 9.67 -15.45
CA ALA A 425 -1.27 9.54 -16.79
C ALA A 425 -0.42 10.21 -17.90
N ASN A 426 0.45 11.15 -17.55
CA ASN A 426 1.31 11.84 -18.52
C ASN A 426 2.59 11.04 -18.86
N ASP A 427 2.92 10.02 -18.07
CA ASP A 427 4.07 9.16 -18.29
C ASP A 427 3.65 7.93 -19.09
N GLN A 428 3.92 7.96 -20.40
CA GLN A 428 3.49 6.90 -21.31
C GLN A 428 4.05 5.53 -20.93
N GLY A 429 5.31 5.45 -20.50
CA GLY A 429 5.92 4.18 -20.09
C GLY A 429 5.31 3.63 -18.81
N LEU A 430 4.89 4.50 -17.88
CA LEU A 430 4.15 4.05 -16.68
C LEU A 430 2.76 3.54 -17.04
N ALA A 431 2.07 4.27 -17.91
CA ALA A 431 0.71 3.96 -18.30
C ALA A 431 0.62 2.61 -19.04
N GLU A 432 1.58 2.33 -19.93
CA GLU A 432 1.69 1.05 -20.63
C GLU A 432 1.97 -0.11 -19.64
N GLN A 433 2.86 0.09 -18.66
CA GLN A 433 3.13 -0.89 -17.61
C GLN A 433 1.90 -1.15 -16.72
N ILE A 434 1.22 -0.09 -16.29
CA ILE A 434 -0.01 -0.20 -15.49
C ILE A 434 -1.09 -0.93 -16.27
N ALA A 435 -1.28 -0.62 -17.55
CA ALA A 435 -2.24 -1.31 -18.41
C ALA A 435 -1.91 -2.80 -18.55
N ALA A 436 -0.62 -3.18 -18.65
CA ALA A 436 -0.20 -4.58 -18.65
C ALA A 436 -0.54 -5.29 -17.32
N TYR A 437 -0.34 -4.63 -16.18
CA TYR A 437 -0.70 -5.17 -14.86
C TYR A 437 -2.21 -5.33 -14.68
N VAL A 438 -3.03 -4.39 -15.17
CA VAL A 438 -4.49 -4.52 -15.17
C VAL A 438 -4.91 -5.81 -15.88
N LYS A 439 -4.41 -6.03 -17.11
CA LYS A 439 -4.73 -7.23 -17.89
C LYS A 439 -4.29 -8.52 -17.21
N TYR A 440 -3.14 -8.52 -16.54
CA TYR A 440 -2.66 -9.67 -15.76
C TYR A 440 -3.61 -10.05 -14.61
N PHE A 441 -4.00 -9.08 -13.78
CA PHE A 441 -4.92 -9.34 -12.66
C PHE A 441 -6.35 -9.62 -13.13
N GLU A 442 -6.79 -9.05 -14.24
CA GLU A 442 -8.06 -9.40 -14.90
C GLU A 442 -8.06 -10.84 -15.41
N ALA A 443 -6.95 -11.33 -15.97
CA ALA A 443 -6.81 -12.72 -16.38
C ALA A 443 -6.86 -13.69 -15.19
N LEU A 444 -6.18 -13.37 -14.08
CA LEU A 444 -6.27 -14.15 -12.84
C LEU A 444 -7.70 -14.20 -12.26
N LYS A 445 -8.42 -13.07 -12.33
CA LYS A 445 -9.83 -12.99 -11.96
C LYS A 445 -10.69 -13.87 -12.87
N ALA A 446 -10.52 -13.77 -14.19
CA ALA A 446 -11.23 -14.59 -15.16
C ALA A 446 -10.98 -16.09 -14.94
N LEU A 447 -9.73 -16.49 -14.63
CA LEU A 447 -9.37 -17.86 -14.29
C LEU A 447 -10.07 -18.35 -13.00
N ALA A 448 -10.11 -17.52 -11.95
CA ALA A 448 -10.80 -17.88 -10.71
C ALA A 448 -12.31 -18.07 -10.92
N ILE A 449 -12.94 -17.22 -11.75
CA ILE A 449 -14.35 -17.35 -12.12
C ILE A 449 -14.56 -18.59 -13.01
N ALA A 450 -13.68 -18.87 -13.96
CA ALA A 450 -13.75 -20.05 -14.80
C ALA A 450 -13.69 -21.36 -13.98
N ARG A 451 -12.80 -21.43 -12.99
CA ARG A 451 -12.72 -22.54 -12.04
C ARG A 451 -14.02 -22.73 -11.25
N SER A 452 -14.70 -21.64 -10.90
CA SER A 452 -16.00 -21.73 -10.24
C SER A 452 -17.07 -22.36 -11.15
N HIS A 453 -17.10 -21.98 -12.43
CA HIS A 453 -18.00 -22.58 -13.43
C HIS A 453 -17.66 -24.04 -13.72
N ALA A 454 -16.38 -24.40 -13.71
CA ALA A 454 -15.93 -25.79 -13.83
C ALA A 454 -16.46 -26.65 -12.66
N ILE A 455 -16.39 -26.14 -11.42
CA ILE A 455 -16.95 -26.82 -10.24
C ILE A 455 -18.49 -26.91 -10.33
N SER A 456 -19.15 -25.87 -10.85
CA SER A 456 -20.61 -25.84 -11.08
C SER A 456 -21.06 -26.62 -12.33
N SER A 457 -20.18 -27.38 -12.98
CA SER A 457 -20.45 -28.21 -14.18
C SER A 457 -20.92 -27.42 -15.42
N ASN A 458 -20.69 -26.10 -15.48
CA ASN A 458 -20.92 -25.32 -16.70
C ASN A 458 -19.63 -25.25 -17.53
N LEU A 459 -19.40 -26.30 -18.32
CA LEU A 459 -18.14 -26.54 -19.03
C LEU A 459 -17.90 -25.55 -20.17
N ALA A 460 -18.95 -25.15 -20.89
CA ALA A 460 -18.85 -24.21 -22.01
C ALA A 460 -18.49 -22.79 -21.53
N ALA A 461 -19.12 -22.32 -20.45
CA ALA A 461 -18.78 -21.02 -19.86
C ALA A 461 -17.37 -21.01 -19.28
N ALA A 462 -16.93 -22.10 -18.64
CA ALA A 462 -15.57 -22.23 -18.14
C ALA A 462 -14.52 -22.13 -19.28
N LEU A 463 -14.74 -22.84 -20.40
CA LEU A 463 -13.85 -22.77 -21.56
C LEU A 463 -13.78 -21.36 -22.16
N ALA A 464 -14.93 -20.69 -22.30
CA ALA A 464 -14.98 -19.33 -22.84
C ALA A 464 -14.20 -18.34 -21.98
N LEU A 465 -14.32 -18.42 -20.65
CA LEU A 465 -13.61 -17.56 -19.71
C LEU A 465 -12.10 -17.84 -19.68
N ILE A 466 -11.67 -19.09 -19.82
CA ILE A 466 -10.25 -19.43 -19.91
C ILE A 466 -9.64 -18.89 -21.21
N ASN A 467 -10.35 -19.02 -22.33
CA ASN A 467 -9.91 -18.44 -23.61
C ASN A 467 -9.81 -16.91 -23.57
N HIS A 468 -10.72 -16.26 -22.83
CA HIS A 468 -10.63 -14.83 -22.57
C HIS A 468 -9.43 -14.47 -21.71
N ALA A 469 -9.15 -15.23 -20.64
CA ALA A 469 -7.98 -15.03 -19.78
C ALA A 469 -6.65 -15.20 -20.55
N ASP A 470 -6.58 -16.17 -21.46
CA ASP A 470 -5.42 -16.42 -22.32
C ASP A 470 -5.12 -15.20 -23.22
N GLY A 471 -6.14 -14.66 -23.90
CA GLY A 471 -6.00 -13.46 -24.72
C GLY A 471 -5.55 -12.22 -23.93
N LEU A 472 -6.04 -12.05 -22.70
CA LEU A 472 -5.61 -10.95 -21.82
C LEU A 472 -4.13 -11.08 -21.40
N VAL A 473 -3.64 -12.31 -21.19
CA VAL A 473 -2.24 -12.56 -20.83
C VAL A 473 -1.31 -12.31 -22.01
N ASP A 474 -1.69 -12.71 -23.22
CA ASP A 474 -0.94 -12.40 -24.45
C ASP A 474 -0.84 -10.87 -24.68
N GLU A 475 -1.94 -10.15 -24.42
CA GLU A 475 -1.94 -8.69 -24.45
C GLU A 475 -1.11 -8.07 -23.32
N SER A 476 -1.02 -8.70 -22.15
CA SER A 476 -0.16 -8.24 -21.05
C SER A 476 1.32 -8.42 -21.40
N GLN A 477 1.70 -9.58 -21.94
CA GLN A 477 3.07 -9.94 -22.30
C GLN A 477 3.63 -9.03 -23.42
N SER A 478 2.80 -8.66 -24.39
CA SER A 478 3.21 -7.74 -25.47
C SER A 478 3.47 -6.30 -24.99
N ASN A 479 2.82 -5.88 -23.91
CA ASN A 479 3.01 -4.54 -23.30
C ASN A 479 4.06 -4.53 -22.19
N LEU A 480 4.47 -5.70 -21.69
CA LEU A 480 5.56 -5.83 -20.73
C LEU A 480 6.91 -5.78 -21.47
N SER A 481 7.51 -4.59 -21.52
CA SER A 481 8.90 -4.46 -21.96
C SER A 481 9.81 -5.35 -21.10
N SER A 482 10.85 -5.96 -21.69
CA SER A 482 11.84 -6.86 -21.06
C SER A 482 12.75 -6.18 -20.01
N SER A 483 12.18 -5.26 -19.23
CA SER A 483 12.84 -4.38 -18.27
C SER A 483 12.24 -4.60 -16.89
N ASP A 484 12.54 -5.74 -16.30
CA ASP A 484 13.26 -5.79 -15.03
C ASP A 484 13.56 -7.25 -14.70
N GLY A 485 14.82 -7.64 -14.88
CA GLY A 485 15.36 -8.95 -14.52
C GLY A 485 15.48 -9.12 -13.00
N THR A 486 14.39 -8.91 -12.27
CA THR A 486 14.31 -9.18 -10.82
C THR A 486 13.43 -10.40 -10.60
N SER A 487 14.04 -11.56 -10.81
CA SER A 487 13.59 -12.84 -10.26
C SER A 487 13.27 -12.69 -8.77
N ASN A 488 12.05 -13.03 -8.36
CA ASN A 488 11.61 -13.28 -6.97
C ASN A 488 12.26 -12.42 -5.88
N ARG A 489 12.12 -11.09 -5.95
CA ARG A 489 12.44 -10.24 -4.80
C ARG A 489 11.21 -10.05 -3.94
N THR A 490 11.13 -10.83 -2.87
CA THR A 490 10.45 -10.36 -1.67
C THR A 490 11.08 -9.02 -1.24
N PRO A 491 10.31 -7.97 -0.95
CA PRO A 491 8.85 -7.91 -0.86
C PRO A 491 8.10 -7.75 -2.19
N LEU A 492 6.93 -8.41 -2.27
CA LEU A 492 5.95 -8.21 -3.34
C LEU A 492 5.46 -6.76 -3.32
N ASN A 493 5.43 -6.13 -4.48
CA ASN A 493 4.98 -4.77 -4.69
C ASN A 493 4.04 -4.73 -5.92
N LEU A 494 3.75 -3.57 -6.50
CA LEU A 494 2.97 -3.46 -7.74
C LEU A 494 3.58 -4.22 -8.93
N THR A 495 4.90 -4.39 -8.98
CA THR A 495 5.57 -4.97 -10.15
C THR A 495 5.30 -6.47 -10.27
N VAL A 496 4.77 -6.87 -11.41
CA VAL A 496 4.54 -8.30 -11.74
C VAL A 496 5.80 -8.79 -12.46
N SER A 497 6.36 -9.91 -12.00
CA SER A 497 7.54 -10.51 -12.63
C SER A 497 7.16 -11.10 -13.99
N ALA A 498 8.05 -10.98 -14.97
CA ALA A 498 7.89 -11.66 -16.26
C ALA A 498 7.75 -13.18 -16.10
N GLU A 499 8.40 -13.75 -15.08
CA GLU A 499 8.30 -15.18 -14.73
C GLU A 499 6.86 -15.57 -14.32
N ASP A 500 6.17 -14.71 -13.57
CA ASP A 500 4.80 -14.97 -13.11
C ASP A 500 3.79 -14.87 -14.28
N VAL A 501 4.05 -13.98 -15.24
CA VAL A 501 3.25 -13.86 -16.47
C VAL A 501 3.44 -15.10 -17.36
N GLU A 502 4.69 -15.54 -17.56
CA GLU A 502 5.01 -16.74 -18.34
C GLU A 502 4.45 -18.02 -17.69
N TYR A 503 4.54 -18.10 -16.35
CA TYR A 503 3.93 -19.20 -15.59
C TYR A 503 2.42 -19.21 -15.77
N LEU A 504 1.76 -18.06 -15.66
CA LEU A 504 0.31 -17.96 -15.86
C LEU A 504 -0.08 -18.33 -17.30
N GLN A 505 0.68 -17.90 -18.31
CA GLN A 505 0.45 -18.25 -19.70
C GLN A 505 0.57 -19.76 -19.95
N THR A 506 1.60 -20.39 -19.38
CA THR A 506 1.80 -21.85 -19.48
C THR A 506 0.66 -22.61 -18.80
N LEU A 507 0.23 -22.15 -17.62
CA LEU A 507 -0.88 -22.72 -16.88
C LEU A 507 -2.20 -22.57 -17.64
N LEU A 508 -2.50 -21.39 -18.17
CA LEU A 508 -3.71 -21.10 -18.94
C LEU A 508 -3.76 -21.95 -20.21
N ASN A 509 -2.65 -22.08 -20.93
CA ASN A 509 -2.56 -22.97 -22.09
C ASN A 509 -2.89 -24.42 -21.71
N GLY A 510 -2.34 -24.92 -20.59
CA GLY A 510 -2.65 -26.25 -20.08
C GLY A 510 -4.13 -26.45 -19.73
N GLU A 511 -4.71 -25.51 -18.97
CA GLU A 511 -6.13 -25.55 -18.59
C GLU A 511 -7.06 -25.40 -19.80
N LEU A 512 -6.67 -24.59 -20.78
CA LEU A 512 -7.41 -24.39 -22.02
C LEU A 512 -7.49 -25.69 -22.83
N GLN A 513 -6.38 -26.41 -23.02
CA GLN A 513 -6.41 -27.71 -23.71
C GLN A 513 -7.22 -28.75 -22.93
N ARG A 514 -7.08 -28.77 -21.59
CA ARG A 514 -7.88 -29.64 -20.71
C ARG A 514 -9.37 -29.38 -20.86
N HIS A 515 -9.80 -28.12 -20.79
CA HIS A 515 -11.21 -27.75 -20.90
C HIS A 515 -11.77 -27.95 -22.31
N ARG A 516 -10.98 -27.76 -23.37
CA ARG A 516 -11.35 -28.15 -24.74
C ARG A 516 -11.63 -29.65 -24.83
N ALA A 517 -10.76 -30.49 -24.27
CA ALA A 517 -10.95 -31.93 -24.25
C ALA A 517 -12.20 -32.35 -23.45
N ILE A 518 -12.45 -31.72 -22.30
CA ILE A 518 -13.63 -32.00 -21.46
C ILE A 518 -14.93 -31.61 -22.19
N VAL A 519 -14.99 -30.41 -22.80
CA VAL A 519 -16.16 -29.96 -23.56
C VAL A 519 -16.40 -30.85 -24.78
N HIS A 520 -15.34 -31.24 -25.48
CA HIS A 520 -15.44 -32.17 -26.60
C HIS A 520 -15.97 -33.54 -26.15
N ALA A 521 -15.47 -34.08 -25.03
CA ALA A 521 -15.96 -35.33 -24.45
C ALA A 521 -17.43 -35.24 -24.02
N ASP A 522 -17.86 -34.12 -23.41
CA ASP A 522 -19.26 -33.87 -23.05
C ASP A 522 -20.17 -33.75 -24.28
N THR A 523 -19.68 -33.10 -25.34
CA THR A 523 -20.39 -33.00 -26.62
C THR A 523 -20.54 -34.38 -27.27
N LEU A 524 -19.50 -35.21 -27.26
CA LEU A 524 -19.56 -36.59 -27.74
C LEU A 524 -20.55 -37.43 -26.92
N ARG A 525 -20.58 -37.28 -25.59
CA ARG A 525 -21.55 -37.97 -24.73
C ARG A 525 -22.99 -37.56 -25.08
N LYS A 526 -23.26 -36.27 -25.20
CA LYS A 526 -24.58 -35.76 -25.60
C LYS A 526 -24.98 -36.25 -27.00
N ASN A 527 -24.06 -36.22 -27.95
CA ASN A 527 -24.31 -36.72 -29.30
C ASN A 527 -24.57 -38.24 -29.30
N HIS A 528 -23.89 -39.00 -28.45
CA HIS A 528 -24.12 -40.44 -28.30
C HIS A 528 -25.49 -40.73 -27.66
N GLU A 529 -25.90 -40.00 -26.62
CA GLU A 529 -27.24 -40.09 -26.03
C GLU A 529 -28.34 -39.78 -27.07
N LEU A 530 -28.14 -38.74 -27.89
CA LEU A 530 -29.03 -38.42 -29.01
C LEU A 530 -29.07 -39.55 -30.06
N CYS A 531 -27.92 -40.11 -30.45
CA CYS A 531 -27.85 -41.23 -31.40
C CYS A 531 -28.51 -42.50 -30.86
N THR A 532 -28.40 -42.80 -29.56
CA THR A 532 -29.12 -43.95 -28.96
C THR A 532 -30.64 -43.78 -29.04
N SER A 533 -31.16 -42.55 -28.97
CA SER A 533 -32.60 -42.29 -29.09
C SER A 533 -33.13 -42.47 -30.53
N ASP A 534 -32.30 -42.24 -31.55
CA ASP A 534 -32.65 -42.46 -32.96
C ASP A 534 -32.40 -43.90 -33.41
N ALA A 535 -31.36 -44.58 -32.89
CA ALA A 535 -31.12 -46.01 -33.14
C ALA A 535 -32.26 -46.90 -32.60
N VAL A 536 -32.94 -46.46 -31.53
CA VAL A 536 -34.12 -47.13 -30.95
C VAL A 536 -35.37 -47.00 -31.86
N LYS A 537 -35.36 -46.12 -32.87
CA LYS A 537 -36.48 -45.95 -33.83
C LYS A 537 -36.37 -46.88 -35.04
N GLN A 538 -35.20 -47.39 -35.39
CA GLN A 538 -35.06 -48.39 -36.46
C GLN A 538 -35.48 -49.76 -35.93
N PRO A 539 -36.17 -50.59 -36.74
CA PRO A 539 -36.53 -51.93 -36.32
C PRO A 539 -35.25 -52.75 -36.09
N LEU A 540 -35.22 -53.54 -35.01
CA LEU A 540 -34.03 -54.30 -34.60
C LEU A 540 -33.44 -55.17 -35.73
N ILE A 541 -34.29 -55.68 -36.62
CA ILE A 541 -33.87 -56.48 -37.77
C ILE A 541 -32.89 -55.74 -38.71
N GLY A 542 -32.97 -54.41 -38.81
CA GLY A 542 -32.09 -53.59 -39.64
C GLY A 542 -30.74 -53.29 -38.99
N SER A 543 -30.65 -53.37 -37.67
CA SER A 543 -29.47 -52.99 -36.87
C SER A 543 -28.75 -54.17 -36.22
N LEU A 544 -29.02 -55.41 -36.64
CA LEU A 544 -28.39 -56.64 -36.12
C LEU A 544 -26.85 -56.66 -36.19
N HIS A 545 -26.27 -55.86 -37.09
CA HIS A 545 -24.82 -55.75 -37.28
C HIS A 545 -24.16 -54.73 -36.34
N GLN A 546 -24.94 -54.01 -35.52
CA GLN A 546 -24.46 -52.98 -34.59
C GLN A 546 -24.65 -53.45 -33.15
N TYR A 547 -23.62 -53.26 -32.30
CA TYR A 547 -23.70 -53.62 -30.88
C TYR A 547 -24.46 -52.55 -30.09
N PRO A 548 -25.60 -52.87 -29.45
CA PRO A 548 -26.43 -51.88 -28.77
C PRO A 548 -25.91 -51.59 -27.35
N VAL A 549 -25.11 -50.53 -27.20
CA VAL A 549 -24.51 -50.13 -25.90
C VAL A 549 -25.56 -49.67 -24.87
N GLY A 550 -26.77 -49.27 -25.32
CA GLY A 550 -27.88 -48.77 -24.50
C GLY A 550 -29.00 -49.77 -24.24
N GLY A 551 -28.83 -51.05 -24.60
CA GLY A 551 -29.86 -52.09 -24.51
C GLY A 551 -30.73 -52.21 -25.76
N VAL A 552 -31.52 -53.28 -25.84
CA VAL A 552 -32.33 -53.64 -27.03
C VAL A 552 -33.79 -53.26 -26.81
N ASN A 553 -34.40 -52.53 -27.74
CA ASN A 553 -35.84 -52.26 -27.70
C ASN A 553 -36.63 -53.46 -28.25
N LEU A 554 -37.24 -54.24 -27.35
CA LEU A 554 -38.02 -55.43 -27.70
C LEU A 554 -39.44 -55.12 -28.23
N SER A 555 -39.87 -53.85 -28.21
CA SER A 555 -41.21 -53.45 -28.68
C SER A 555 -41.26 -53.16 -30.19
N HIS A 556 -40.10 -52.90 -30.82
CA HIS A 556 -39.97 -52.53 -32.23
C HIS A 556 -38.94 -53.43 -32.93
N ILE A 557 -39.18 -54.74 -32.91
CA ILE A 557 -38.27 -55.76 -33.48
C ILE A 557 -38.32 -55.75 -35.01
N VAL A 558 -39.52 -55.61 -35.58
CA VAL A 558 -39.81 -55.57 -37.01
C VAL A 558 -40.81 -54.46 -37.28
N GLU A 559 -40.71 -53.81 -38.44
CA GLU A 559 -41.67 -52.79 -38.88
C GLU A 559 -43.01 -53.47 -39.27
N PHE A 560 -44.08 -53.20 -38.52
CA PHE A 560 -45.42 -53.74 -38.77
C PHE A 560 -46.48 -52.62 -38.70
N PRO A 561 -47.40 -52.50 -39.68
CA PRO A 561 -47.52 -53.30 -40.91
C PRO A 561 -46.37 -53.05 -41.91
N PRO A 562 -45.98 -54.05 -42.71
CA PRO A 562 -44.82 -53.95 -43.60
C PRO A 562 -45.04 -52.85 -44.65
N LYS A 563 -44.10 -51.91 -44.74
CA LYS A 563 -44.09 -50.91 -45.81
C LYS A 563 -43.59 -51.54 -47.10
N LEU A 564 -44.19 -51.14 -48.23
CA LEU A 564 -43.75 -51.55 -49.56
C LEU A 564 -42.32 -51.03 -49.79
N ALA A 565 -41.35 -51.93 -49.81
CA ALA A 565 -39.96 -51.62 -50.15
C ALA A 565 -39.65 -52.16 -51.55
N THR A 566 -38.91 -51.38 -52.35
CA THR A 566 -38.40 -51.84 -53.64
C THR A 566 -37.33 -52.90 -53.40
N ILE A 567 -37.66 -54.16 -53.68
CA ILE A 567 -36.68 -55.25 -53.64
C ILE A 567 -35.86 -55.17 -54.92
N PRO A 568 -34.53 -55.05 -54.87
CA PRO A 568 -33.73 -55.15 -56.08
C PRO A 568 -33.99 -56.51 -56.72
N VAL A 569 -34.42 -56.51 -57.98
CA VAL A 569 -34.58 -57.74 -58.77
C VAL A 569 -33.25 -58.48 -58.69
N LYS A 570 -33.31 -59.77 -58.34
CA LYS A 570 -32.13 -60.63 -58.15
C LYS A 570 -31.13 -60.33 -59.28
N PRO A 571 -29.92 -59.82 -58.96
CA PRO A 571 -28.96 -59.46 -60.00
C PRO A 571 -28.71 -60.70 -60.86
N ILE A 572 -28.67 -60.51 -62.18
CA ILE A 572 -28.48 -61.60 -63.13
C ILE A 572 -27.11 -62.21 -62.85
N PHE A 573 -27.11 -63.34 -62.14
CA PHE A 573 -25.91 -64.12 -61.86
C PHE A 573 -25.76 -65.13 -62.98
N LEU A 574 -24.91 -64.82 -63.94
CA LEU A 574 -24.50 -65.76 -64.97
C LEU A 574 -23.43 -66.66 -64.36
N ASP A 575 -23.62 -67.97 -64.44
CA ASP A 575 -22.60 -68.93 -64.04
C ASP A 575 -21.47 -68.93 -65.07
N VAL A 576 -20.51 -68.03 -64.87
CA VAL A 576 -19.33 -67.90 -65.75
C VAL A 576 -18.38 -69.08 -65.57
N ALA A 577 -18.47 -69.82 -64.45
CA ALA A 577 -17.60 -70.97 -64.18
C ALA A 577 -17.91 -72.14 -65.12
N TRP A 578 -19.16 -72.26 -65.60
CA TRP A 578 -19.54 -73.24 -66.62
C TRP A 578 -18.71 -73.13 -67.91
N ASN A 579 -18.29 -71.91 -68.29
CA ASN A 579 -17.45 -71.69 -69.48
C ASN A 579 -16.02 -72.23 -69.32
N TYR A 580 -15.60 -72.55 -68.11
CA TYR A 580 -14.26 -73.05 -67.80
C TYR A 580 -14.24 -74.52 -67.40
N ILE A 581 -15.38 -75.22 -67.50
CA ILE A 581 -15.45 -76.68 -67.32
C ILE A 581 -15.00 -77.34 -68.63
N ASP A 582 -13.67 -77.49 -68.78
CA ASP A 582 -13.08 -78.30 -69.82
C ASP A 582 -12.90 -79.74 -69.34
N TYR A 583 -13.50 -80.69 -70.06
CA TYR A 583 -13.26 -82.11 -69.81
C TYR A 583 -11.84 -82.47 -70.29
N PRO A 584 -11.00 -83.11 -69.45
CA PRO A 584 -9.58 -83.31 -69.73
C PRO A 584 -9.24 -84.27 -70.89
N ASN A 585 -10.20 -84.63 -71.76
CA ASN A 585 -10.00 -85.54 -72.90
C ASN A 585 -10.71 -85.13 -74.21
N LYS A 586 -10.96 -83.83 -74.45
CA LYS A 586 -11.30 -83.35 -75.80
C LYS A 586 -10.39 -82.21 -76.22
N ALA A 587 -9.51 -82.51 -77.19
CA ALA A 587 -8.60 -81.58 -77.84
C ALA A 587 -9.32 -80.32 -78.38
N PRO A 588 -8.64 -79.15 -78.42
CA PRO A 588 -9.24 -77.89 -78.81
C PRO A 588 -9.59 -77.92 -80.31
N LYS A 589 -10.88 -77.92 -80.62
CA LYS A 589 -11.40 -77.63 -81.96
C LYS A 589 -12.38 -76.47 -81.85
N GLN A 590 -11.85 -75.25 -81.96
CA GLN A 590 -12.43 -74.10 -82.68
C GLN A 590 -11.74 -72.78 -82.28
N GLN A 591 -10.42 -72.69 -82.52
CA GLN A 591 -9.76 -71.42 -82.86
C GLN A 591 -9.47 -71.32 -84.37
N GLN A 592 -10.07 -72.18 -85.20
CA GLN A 592 -9.76 -72.31 -86.63
C GLN A 592 -10.79 -71.68 -87.59
N GLN A 593 -11.72 -70.83 -87.14
CA GLN A 593 -12.71 -70.23 -88.06
C GLN A 593 -12.76 -68.70 -88.18
N GLN A 594 -11.89 -67.92 -87.55
CA GLN A 594 -11.87 -66.45 -87.78
C GLN A 594 -10.52 -65.82 -88.12
N GLN A 595 -9.44 -66.59 -88.23
CA GLN A 595 -8.14 -66.09 -88.72
C GLN A 595 -7.85 -66.37 -90.21
N GLN A 596 -8.79 -66.94 -90.96
CA GLN A 596 -8.62 -67.20 -92.40
C GLN A 596 -9.20 -66.13 -93.36
N ALA A 597 -9.71 -65.00 -92.86
CA ALA A 597 -10.28 -63.94 -93.72
C ALA A 597 -9.36 -62.74 -93.98
N ALA A 598 -8.11 -62.74 -93.49
CA ALA A 598 -7.23 -61.57 -93.53
C ALA A 598 -5.85 -61.87 -94.16
N ALA A 599 -5.81 -62.29 -95.43
CA ALA A 599 -4.60 -62.17 -96.27
C ALA A 599 -4.87 -62.61 -97.72
N ALA A 600 -5.63 -61.83 -98.50
CA ALA A 600 -5.56 -61.86 -99.96
C ALA A 600 -6.14 -60.59 -100.58
N ALA A 601 -5.28 -59.61 -100.84
CA ALA A 601 -5.46 -58.54 -101.84
C ALA A 601 -4.06 -58.30 -102.44
N PRO A 602 -3.90 -58.02 -103.75
CA PRO A 602 -4.45 -56.80 -104.42
C PRO A 602 -4.90 -57.10 -105.89
N ALA A 603 -5.36 -56.22 -106.80
CA ALA A 603 -5.38 -54.77 -107.00
C ALA A 603 -6.46 -54.36 -108.06
N GLN A 604 -6.91 -53.10 -107.99
CA GLN A 604 -7.38 -52.14 -109.04
C GLN A 604 -8.54 -52.46 -110.04
N ALA A 605 -9.62 -51.66 -110.00
CA ALA A 605 -9.92 -50.55 -110.94
C ALA A 605 -11.37 -49.97 -110.78
N ASP A 606 -11.47 -48.66 -111.00
CA ASP A 606 -12.62 -47.80 -111.38
C ASP A 606 -13.74 -47.38 -110.39
N THR A 607 -13.66 -46.09 -110.01
CA THR A 607 -14.72 -45.09 -109.70
C THR A 607 -15.64 -44.78 -110.91
N PRO A 608 -16.81 -44.08 -110.82
CA PRO A 608 -17.16 -43.02 -109.84
C PRO A 608 -18.65 -42.90 -109.36
N GLU A 609 -18.86 -41.92 -108.45
CA GLU A 609 -20.09 -41.11 -108.17
C GLU A 609 -21.29 -41.77 -107.45
N ARG A 610 -21.91 -41.21 -106.39
CA ARG A 610 -22.40 -39.83 -106.13
C ARG A 610 -22.64 -39.56 -104.61
N THR A 611 -22.18 -38.40 -104.12
CA THR A 611 -22.83 -37.35 -103.26
C THR A 611 -23.94 -37.76 -102.25
N GLU A 612 -24.02 -37.33 -100.98
CA GLU A 612 -23.92 -35.99 -100.37
C GLU A 612 -23.57 -36.02 -98.85
N SER A 613 -23.25 -34.84 -98.31
CA SER A 613 -22.58 -34.50 -97.04
C SER A 613 -23.53 -33.91 -95.95
N PRO A 614 -23.13 -33.09 -94.94
CA PRO A 614 -23.02 -33.50 -93.51
C PRO A 614 -23.65 -32.55 -92.43
N ALA A 615 -23.86 -33.05 -91.18
CA ALA A 615 -23.98 -32.36 -89.85
C ALA A 615 -24.92 -31.10 -89.73
N PRO A 616 -25.01 -30.30 -88.63
CA PRO A 616 -24.84 -30.45 -87.15
C PRO A 616 -26.00 -29.76 -86.31
N ALA A 617 -25.95 -29.78 -84.96
CA ALA A 617 -26.40 -28.71 -83.99
C ALA A 617 -26.62 -29.32 -82.57
N LYS A 618 -26.63 -28.64 -81.40
CA LYS A 618 -26.03 -27.43 -80.77
C LYS A 618 -26.86 -27.16 -79.49
N ARG A 619 -26.19 -26.93 -78.35
CA ARG A 619 -26.49 -25.93 -77.28
C ARG A 619 -27.78 -25.95 -76.43
N GLY A 620 -27.60 -25.64 -75.14
CA GLY A 620 -28.52 -24.87 -74.27
C GLY A 620 -28.55 -25.40 -72.82
N TRP A 621 -27.93 -24.80 -71.79
CA TRP A 621 -28.12 -23.48 -71.12
C TRP A 621 -29.04 -23.58 -69.87
N PHE A 622 -28.44 -23.27 -68.71
CA PHE A 622 -28.95 -22.86 -67.37
C PHE A 622 -30.41 -23.14 -66.92
N GLY A 623 -30.55 -23.40 -65.61
CA GLY A 623 -31.45 -22.57 -64.79
C GLY A 623 -32.18 -23.26 -63.63
N PHE A 624 -31.74 -22.91 -62.41
CA PHE A 624 -32.53 -22.56 -61.20
C PHE A 624 -33.89 -23.24 -60.92
N GLY A 625 -34.07 -23.68 -59.67
CA GLY A 625 -35.41 -23.71 -59.06
C GLY A 625 -35.48 -24.44 -57.73
N ARG A 626 -35.48 -23.68 -56.63
CA ARG A 626 -35.93 -24.13 -55.30
C ARG A 626 -37.41 -24.54 -55.35
N SER A 627 -37.73 -25.60 -54.63
CA SER A 627 -38.87 -25.66 -53.69
C SER A 627 -38.55 -26.68 -52.62
#